data_AF-A0A7C0W9H2-F1
#
_entry.id   AF-A0A7C0W9H2-F1
#
_cell.length_a   1.000
_cell.length_b   1.000
_cell.length_c   1.000
_cell.angle_alpha   90.00
_cell.angle_beta   90.00
_cell.angle_gamma   90.00
#
_symmetry.space_group_name_H-M   'P 1'
#
loop_
_entity.id
_entity.type
_entity.pdbx_description
1 polymer ?
#
loop_
_entity_poly.entity_id
_entity_poly.type
_entity_poly.pdbx_seq_one_letter_code
_entity_poly.pdbx_strand_id
1 'polypeptide(L)'
;MLNQKGGMSRGCMVTLIVVGVIAVLVIASLLICYIYREEIVELGLTKLADTVAMEAKNNLPEGVTAEDIDNALDEFKKAFKEKKIDTEEIQSLSMMFQDIMKDKEVDADEVEEFIDEIRKAAK
;
A
#
# COMPACT_ATOMS: atom_id res chain seq x y z
N MET A 1 31.10 42.29 28.05
CA MET A 1 30.02 41.27 28.08
C MET A 1 28.73 41.94 27.64
N LEU A 2 28.37 41.87 26.36
CA LEU A 2 27.05 42.30 25.89
C LEU A 2 26.27 41.06 25.51
N ASN A 3 25.34 40.71 26.40
CA ASN A 3 24.42 39.59 26.34
C ASN A 3 23.49 39.76 25.13
N GLN A 4 23.67 38.94 24.10
CA GLN A 4 22.83 38.93 22.92
C GLN A 4 21.49 38.26 23.27
N LYS A 5 20.59 38.99 23.94
CA LYS A 5 19.18 38.59 24.11
C LYS A 5 18.44 38.88 22.79
N GLY A 6 18.68 38.03 21.80
CA GLY A 6 17.92 38.03 20.55
C GLY A 6 16.49 37.58 20.84
N GLY A 7 15.53 38.51 20.75
CA GLY A 7 14.11 38.18 20.80
C GLY A 7 13.76 37.26 19.64
N MET A 8 13.41 36.02 19.93
CA MET A 8 13.11 35.01 18.92
C MET A 8 11.87 35.45 18.14
N SER A 9 12.04 35.72 16.84
CA SER A 9 10.95 36.15 15.96
C SER A 9 9.80 35.14 16.01
N ARG A 10 8.55 35.62 16.04
CA ARG A 10 7.33 34.79 16.14
C ARG A 10 7.31 33.64 15.12
N GLY A 11 7.91 33.83 13.94
CA GLY A 11 8.06 32.78 12.94
C GLY A 11 8.92 31.59 13.38
N CYS A 12 10.07 31.85 14.03
CA CYS A 12 10.97 30.78 14.50
C CYS A 12 10.35 29.96 15.64
N MET A 13 9.60 30.61 16.53
CA MET A 13 8.87 29.92 17.60
C MET A 13 7.76 29.01 17.04
N VAL A 14 7.01 29.46 16.04
CA VAL A 14 5.98 28.64 15.38
C VAL A 14 6.62 27.46 14.64
N THR A 15 7.73 27.65 13.94
CA THR A 15 8.44 26.55 13.25
C THR A 15 8.89 25.48 14.23
N LEU A 16 9.45 25.84 15.39
CA LEU A 16 9.87 24.85 16.40
C LEU A 16 8.69 24.05 16.97
N ILE A 17 7.54 24.69 17.16
CA ILE A 17 6.31 24.01 17.59
C ILE A 17 5.83 23.04 16.50
N VAL A 18 5.77 23.49 15.25
CA VAL A 18 5.34 22.65 14.12
C VAL A 18 6.28 21.46 13.93
N VAL A 19 7.60 21.68 13.99
CA VAL A 19 8.60 20.60 13.90
C VAL A 19 8.45 19.63 15.07
N GLY A 20 8.23 20.13 16.30
CA GLY A 20 7.97 19.29 17.47
C GLY A 20 6.71 18.43 17.31
N VAL A 21 5.62 19.00 16.80
CA VAL A 21 4.38 18.25 16.53
C VAL A 21 4.60 17.20 15.43
N ILE A 22 5.27 17.56 14.34
CA ILE A 22 5.59 16.62 13.25
C ILE A 22 6.48 15.48 13.78
N ALA A 23 7.49 15.78 14.59
CA ALA A 23 8.36 14.75 15.18
C ALA A 23 7.58 13.76 16.06
N VAL A 24 6.64 14.25 16.87
CA VAL A 24 5.76 13.40 17.69
C VAL A 24 4.85 12.54 16.80
N LEU A 25 4.29 13.10 15.73
CA LEU A 25 3.48 12.33 14.77
C LEU A 25 4.28 11.24 14.08
N VAL A 26 5.51 11.53 13.63
CA VAL A 26 6.39 10.53 13.00
C VAL A 26 6.71 9.40 13.99
N ILE A 27 7.04 9.69 15.24
CA ILE A 27 7.31 8.67 16.26
C ILE A 27 6.06 7.82 16.55
N ALA A 28 4.90 8.46 16.68
CA ALA A 28 3.64 7.77 16.88
C ALA A 28 3.31 6.85 15.68
N SER A 29 3.48 7.33 14.45
CA SER A 29 3.32 6.52 13.24
C SER A 29 4.29 5.34 13.20
N LEU A 30 5.56 5.52 13.56
CA LEU A 30 6.54 4.42 13.62
C LEU A 30 6.13 3.35 14.65
N LEU A 31 5.65 3.76 15.83
CA LEU A 31 5.17 2.83 16.86
C LEU A 31 3.94 2.05 16.39
N ILE A 32 2.98 2.73 15.76
CA ILE A 32 1.79 2.09 15.18
C ILE A 32 2.22 1.10 14.08
N CYS A 33 3.13 1.49 13.18
CA CYS A 33 3.67 0.61 12.15
C CYS A 33 4.42 -0.61 12.72
N TYR A 34 5.05 -0.48 13.90
CA TYR A 34 5.74 -1.60 14.55
C TYR A 34 4.76 -2.58 15.21
N ILE A 35 3.71 -2.08 15.87
CA ILE A 35 2.72 -2.91 16.59
C ILE A 35 1.74 -3.56 15.62
N TYR A 36 1.27 -2.82 14.61
CA TYR A 36 0.22 -3.24 13.67
C TYR A 36 0.78 -3.57 12.29
N ARG A 37 2.05 -3.97 12.19
CA ARG A 37 2.73 -4.23 10.92
C ARG A 37 1.93 -5.19 10.02
N GLU A 38 1.42 -6.27 10.60
CA GLU A 38 0.65 -7.27 9.84
C GLU A 38 -0.68 -6.71 9.33
N GLU A 39 -1.46 -6.04 10.18
CA GLU A 39 -2.76 -5.45 9.80
C GLU A 39 -2.61 -4.32 8.77
N ILE A 40 -1.55 -3.51 8.86
CA ILE A 40 -1.26 -2.44 7.90
C ILE A 40 -0.88 -3.02 6.54
N VAL A 41 -0.08 -4.08 6.52
CA VAL A 41 0.29 -4.78 5.29
C VAL A 41 -0.93 -5.47 4.67
N GLU A 42 -1.78 -6.11 5.48
CA GLU A 42 -3.06 -6.68 5.02
C GLU A 42 -3.92 -5.62 4.34
N LEU A 43 -4.17 -4.53 5.05
CA LEU A 43 -5.05 -3.47 4.58
C LEU A 43 -4.46 -2.78 3.35
N GLY A 44 -3.15 -2.55 3.34
CA GLY A 44 -2.43 -1.95 2.22
C GLY A 44 -2.47 -2.81 0.97
N LEU A 45 -2.07 -4.08 1.09
CA LEU A 45 -2.00 -4.98 -0.05
C LEU A 45 -3.39 -5.33 -0.60
N THR A 46 -4.36 -5.58 0.28
CA THR A 46 -5.74 -5.83 -0.11
C THR A 46 -6.33 -4.65 -0.87
N LYS A 47 -6.07 -3.43 -0.41
CA LYS A 47 -6.59 -2.21 -1.04
C LYS A 47 -5.92 -1.92 -2.38
N LEU A 48 -4.63 -2.22 -2.51
CA LEU A 48 -3.93 -2.15 -3.80
C LEU A 48 -4.51 -3.17 -4.78
N ALA A 49 -4.67 -4.43 -4.35
CA ALA A 49 -5.27 -5.48 -5.16
C ALA A 49 -6.72 -5.12 -5.58
N ASP A 50 -7.52 -4.54 -4.68
CA ASP A 50 -8.87 -4.04 -5.00
C ASP A 50 -8.85 -2.95 -6.08
N THR A 51 -7.86 -2.07 -6.01
CA THR A 51 -7.72 -0.96 -6.97
C THR A 51 -7.31 -1.51 -8.34
N VAL A 52 -6.31 -2.40 -8.38
CA VAL A 52 -5.89 -3.07 -9.62
C VAL A 52 -7.03 -3.89 -10.21
N ALA A 53 -7.77 -4.65 -9.40
CA ALA A 53 -8.92 -5.44 -9.86
C ALA A 53 -10.05 -4.55 -10.42
N MET A 54 -10.28 -3.37 -9.84
CA MET A 54 -11.28 -2.43 -10.36
C MET A 54 -10.88 -1.89 -11.74
N GLU A 55 -9.60 -1.55 -11.92
CA GLU A 55 -9.07 -1.10 -13.21
C GLU A 55 -9.03 -2.24 -14.24
N ALA A 56 -8.61 -3.44 -13.82
CA ALA A 56 -8.53 -4.64 -14.64
C ALA A 56 -9.88 -5.02 -15.27
N LYS A 57 -10.98 -4.81 -14.55
CA LYS A 57 -12.35 -5.04 -15.07
C LYS A 57 -12.73 -4.09 -16.22
N ASN A 58 -12.04 -2.98 -16.39
CA ASN A 58 -12.27 -2.07 -17.50
C ASN A 58 -11.58 -2.54 -18.79
N ASN A 59 -10.54 -3.37 -18.69
CA ASN A 59 -9.74 -3.90 -19.80
C ASN A 59 -9.56 -5.42 -19.69
N LEU A 60 -10.67 -6.16 -19.80
CA LEU A 60 -10.64 -7.61 -19.68
C LEU A 60 -9.92 -8.27 -20.87
N PRO A 61 -8.95 -9.18 -20.63
CA PRO A 61 -8.33 -9.99 -21.68
C PRO A 61 -9.32 -11.01 -22.27
N GLU A 62 -9.02 -11.52 -23.47
CA GLU A 62 -9.90 -12.48 -24.15
C GLU A 62 -10.08 -13.76 -23.32
N GLY A 63 -11.33 -14.10 -22.99
CA GLY A 63 -11.67 -15.30 -22.25
C GLY A 63 -11.65 -15.16 -20.72
N VAL A 64 -11.39 -13.96 -20.19
CA VAL A 64 -11.52 -13.64 -18.76
C VAL A 64 -12.78 -12.81 -18.50
N THR A 65 -13.55 -13.19 -17.50
CA THR A 65 -14.72 -12.42 -17.06
C THR A 65 -14.39 -11.58 -15.82
N ALA A 66 -15.19 -10.54 -15.56
CA ALA A 66 -15.09 -9.78 -14.32
C ALA A 66 -15.28 -10.65 -13.06
N GLU A 67 -16.07 -11.73 -13.17
CA GLU A 67 -16.30 -12.69 -12.09
C GLU A 67 -15.05 -13.53 -11.81
N ASP A 68 -14.25 -13.86 -12.84
CA ASP A 68 -12.98 -14.57 -12.66
C ASP A 68 -11.96 -13.73 -11.87
N ILE A 69 -11.94 -12.42 -12.10
CA ILE A 69 -11.11 -11.46 -11.35
C ILE A 69 -11.60 -11.37 -9.91
N ASP A 70 -12.91 -11.27 -9.68
CA ASP A 70 -13.49 -11.22 -8.34
C ASP A 70 -13.19 -12.49 -7.54
N ASN A 71 -13.35 -13.66 -8.16
CA ASN A 71 -13.05 -14.93 -7.53
C ASN A 71 -11.56 -15.06 -7.17
N ALA A 72 -10.66 -14.69 -8.08
CA ALA A 72 -9.22 -14.72 -7.82
C ALA A 72 -8.82 -13.75 -6.70
N LEU A 73 -9.42 -12.56 -6.67
CA LEU A 73 -9.21 -11.56 -5.63
C LEU A 73 -9.73 -12.03 -4.26
N ASP A 74 -10.89 -12.68 -4.20
CA ASP A 74 -11.45 -13.21 -2.97
C ASP A 74 -10.64 -14.39 -2.42
N GLU A 75 -10.15 -15.28 -3.30
CA GLU A 75 -9.22 -16.36 -2.95
C GLU A 75 -7.92 -15.79 -2.36
N PHE A 76 -7.35 -14.78 -3.01
CA PHE A 76 -6.17 -14.07 -2.53
C PHE A 76 -6.39 -13.44 -1.14
N LYS A 77 -7.47 -12.67 -0.96
CA LYS A 77 -7.80 -12.07 0.35
C LYS A 77 -7.97 -13.12 1.44
N LYS A 78 -8.54 -14.27 1.10
CA LYS A 78 -8.71 -15.38 2.03
C LYS A 78 -7.36 -16.00 2.40
N ALA A 79 -6.51 -16.29 1.42
CA ALA A 79 -5.17 -16.83 1.65
C ALA A 79 -4.30 -15.87 2.49
N PHE A 80 -4.41 -14.57 2.23
CA PHE A 80 -3.76 -13.53 3.02
C PHE A 80 -4.22 -13.57 4.49
N LYS A 81 -5.54 -13.61 4.75
CA LYS A 81 -6.11 -13.70 6.10
C LYS A 81 -5.73 -14.99 6.82
N GLU A 82 -5.61 -16.08 6.08
CA GLU A 82 -5.15 -17.37 6.60
C GLU A 82 -3.63 -17.40 6.85
N LYS A 83 -2.91 -16.28 6.62
CA LYS A 83 -1.46 -16.14 6.77
C LYS A 83 -0.67 -17.16 5.94
N LYS A 84 -1.22 -17.54 4.78
CA LYS A 84 -0.59 -18.49 3.85
C LYS A 84 0.43 -17.84 2.93
N ILE A 85 0.30 -16.53 2.73
CA ILE A 85 1.19 -15.73 1.89
C ILE A 85 2.37 -15.28 2.74
N ASP A 86 3.58 -15.60 2.29
CA ASP A 86 4.79 -15.25 3.05
C ASP A 86 5.23 -13.79 2.82
N THR A 87 6.21 -13.32 3.61
CA THR A 87 6.65 -11.93 3.54
C THR A 87 7.35 -11.58 2.22
N GLU A 88 8.01 -12.54 1.56
CA GLU A 88 8.70 -12.33 0.28
C GLU A 88 7.68 -12.21 -0.85
N GLU A 89 6.65 -13.06 -0.85
CA GLU A 89 5.51 -13.00 -1.76
C GLU A 89 4.74 -11.69 -1.61
N ILE A 90 4.44 -11.28 -0.38
CA ILE A 90 3.82 -9.97 -0.09
C ILE A 90 4.63 -8.83 -0.69
N GLN A 91 5.96 -8.87 -0.55
CA GLN A 91 6.83 -7.83 -1.10
C GLN A 91 6.81 -7.84 -2.63
N SER A 92 6.85 -9.01 -3.25
CA SER A 92 6.75 -9.19 -4.70
C SER A 92 5.43 -8.63 -5.25
N LEU A 93 4.31 -9.05 -4.67
CA LEU A 93 2.96 -8.58 -5.02
C LEU A 93 2.81 -7.06 -4.82
N SER A 94 3.35 -6.53 -3.72
CA SER A 94 3.32 -5.08 -3.47
C SER A 94 4.04 -4.30 -4.57
N MET A 95 5.19 -4.80 -5.05
CA MET A 95 5.95 -4.13 -6.12
C MET A 95 5.20 -4.20 -7.44
N MET A 96 4.67 -5.38 -7.79
CA MET A 96 3.88 -5.58 -9.00
C MET A 96 2.64 -4.68 -9.04
N PHE A 97 1.83 -4.66 -7.98
CA PHE A 97 0.63 -3.81 -7.93
C PHE A 97 0.99 -2.33 -8.04
N GLN A 98 2.13 -1.91 -7.47
CA GLN A 98 2.60 -0.54 -7.60
C GLN A 98 3.05 -0.22 -9.02
N ASP A 99 3.66 -1.17 -9.72
CA ASP A 99 4.12 -0.98 -11.11
C ASP A 99 2.93 -0.90 -12.07
N ILE A 100 1.96 -1.82 -11.95
CA ILE A 100 0.69 -1.78 -12.70
C ILE A 100 -0.04 -0.44 -12.47
N MET A 101 -0.09 0.03 -11.21
CA MET A 101 -0.76 1.30 -10.89
C MET A 101 0.03 2.55 -11.31
N LYS A 102 1.30 2.43 -11.66
CA LYS A 102 2.18 3.57 -11.95
C LYS A 102 1.82 4.24 -13.27
N ASP A 103 1.48 3.43 -14.26
CA ASP A 103 1.17 3.89 -15.61
C ASP A 103 -0.32 4.28 -15.76
N LYS A 104 -1.11 4.11 -14.69
CA LYS A 104 -2.53 4.52 -14.52
C LYS A 104 -3.53 3.92 -15.50
N GLU A 105 -3.08 3.10 -16.42
CA GLU A 105 -3.89 2.27 -17.27
C GLU A 105 -3.46 0.84 -17.01
N VAL A 106 -4.42 -0.05 -16.80
CA VAL A 106 -4.17 -1.49 -16.67
C VAL A 106 -4.54 -2.11 -17.99
N ASP A 107 -3.56 -2.64 -18.73
CA ASP A 107 -3.78 -3.30 -20.01
C ASP A 107 -4.06 -4.80 -19.86
N ALA A 108 -4.45 -5.46 -20.95
CA ALA A 108 -4.86 -6.86 -20.94
C ALA A 108 -3.74 -7.82 -20.49
N ASP A 109 -2.48 -7.51 -20.80
CA ASP A 109 -1.33 -8.33 -20.42
C ASP A 109 -1.07 -8.18 -18.91
N GLU A 110 -1.19 -6.96 -18.39
CA GLU A 110 -1.10 -6.67 -16.95
C GLU A 110 -2.25 -7.29 -16.15
N VAL A 111 -3.45 -7.40 -16.74
CA VAL A 111 -4.57 -8.13 -16.13
C VAL A 111 -4.27 -9.63 -16.05
N GLU A 112 -3.70 -10.23 -17.09
CA GLU A 112 -3.30 -11.64 -17.05
C GLU A 112 -2.22 -11.89 -16.00
N GLU A 113 -1.19 -11.04 -15.95
CA GLU A 113 -0.13 -11.12 -14.95
C GLU A 113 -0.67 -10.97 -13.53
N PHE A 114 -1.56 -9.99 -13.31
CA PHE A 114 -2.24 -9.79 -12.04
C PHE A 114 -3.00 -11.05 -11.59
N ILE A 115 -3.81 -11.64 -12.48
CA ILE A 115 -4.62 -12.82 -12.16
C ILE A 115 -3.73 -14.03 -11.86
N ASP A 116 -2.67 -14.26 -12.64
CA ASP A 116 -1.80 -15.42 -12.43
C ASP A 116 -1.07 -15.33 -11.09
N GLU A 117 -0.55 -14.15 -10.75
CA GLU A 117 0.25 -13.98 -9.55
C GLU A 117 -0.58 -13.94 -8.26
N ILE A 118 -1.80 -13.37 -8.27
CA ILE A 118 -2.69 -13.49 -7.12
C ILE A 118 -3.19 -14.93 -6.92
N ARG A 119 -3.42 -15.69 -8.00
CA ARG A 119 -3.79 -17.11 -7.93
C ARG A 119 -2.64 -17.99 -7.44
N LYS A 120 -1.41 -17.64 -7.82
CA LYS A 120 -0.21 -18.32 -7.36
C LYS A 120 0.02 -18.09 -5.88
N ALA A 121 -0.12 -16.85 -5.41
CA ALA A 121 -0.04 -16.51 -3.99
C ALA A 121 -1.20 -17.11 -3.17
N ALA A 122 -2.35 -17.39 -3.77
CA ALA A 122 -3.49 -17.99 -3.07
C ALA A 122 -3.39 -19.51 -2.84
N LYS A 123 -2.43 -20.20 -3.47
CA LYS A 123 -2.26 -21.67 -3.41
C LYS A 123 -1.39 -22.10 -2.24
#